data_AF-A0A1F8PJZ2-F1
#
_entry.id   AF-A0A1F8PJZ2-F1
#
_cell.length_a   1.000
_cell.length_b   1.000
_cell.length_c   1.000
_cell.angle_alpha   90.00
_cell.angle_beta   90.00
_cell.angle_gamma   90.00
#
_symmetry.space_group_name_H-M   'P 1'
#
loop_
_entity.id
_entity.type
_entity.pdbx_description
1 polymer ?
#
loop_
_entity_poly.entity_id
_entity_poly.type
_entity_poly.pdbx_seq_one_letter_code
_entity_poly.pdbx_strand_id
1 'polypeptide(L)'
;MIRLEESAILKRKIRQDDVADLGKPTWALTREAIKAGRVDEALKFIEYGAFENQAMHEGVAAMLSDVLTHLATLGEGEVEKAWRLRYNDRIKKWLQETPGLMENLWLFIEFQRGLSANLTVTEEPDRYVIKSDPCGTGGRLKRTDRNVTRKAYPWSWGKSGILYYCTHCCIAYEQVPIELREYPLKVMLPPEKSGAPCFHLVYKKPELIPEEYFTRVGKKKTKK
;
A
#
# COMPACT_ATOMS: atom_id res chain seq x y z
N MET A 1 -32.10 -0.35 17.60
CA MET A 1 -31.10 -0.68 18.64
C MET A 1 -29.86 -1.18 17.94
N ILE A 2 -28.72 -0.58 18.29
CA ILE A 2 -27.42 -0.93 17.74
C ILE A 2 -26.78 -2.01 18.60
N ARG A 3 -26.30 -3.09 17.98
CA ARG A 3 -25.75 -4.26 18.69
C ARG A 3 -24.53 -4.80 17.96
N LEU A 4 -23.37 -4.79 18.61
CA LEU A 4 -22.17 -5.44 18.09
C LEU A 4 -22.01 -6.82 18.73
N GLU A 5 -22.47 -7.86 18.02
CA GLU A 5 -22.64 -9.21 18.55
C GLU A 5 -21.95 -10.27 17.68
N GLU A 6 -21.58 -11.39 18.30
CA GLU A 6 -21.02 -12.54 17.58
C GLU A 6 -22.05 -13.14 16.62
N SER A 7 -21.65 -13.30 15.36
CA SER A 7 -22.43 -14.05 14.37
C SER A 7 -21.96 -15.49 14.35
N ALA A 8 -22.85 -16.44 14.66
CA ALA A 8 -22.54 -17.87 14.58
C ALA A 8 -22.16 -18.32 13.15
N ILE A 9 -22.74 -17.68 12.13
CA ILE A 9 -22.49 -17.99 10.72
C ILE A 9 -21.15 -17.41 10.27
N LEU A 10 -20.91 -16.12 10.54
CA LEU A 10 -19.71 -15.42 10.09
C LEU A 10 -18.50 -15.67 11.01
N LYS A 11 -18.72 -16.27 12.19
CA LYS A 11 -17.71 -16.55 13.22
C LYS A 11 -16.89 -15.31 13.60
N ARG A 12 -17.57 -14.17 13.66
CA ARG A 12 -17.02 -12.87 14.08
C ARG A 12 -18.12 -11.95 14.58
N LYS A 13 -17.73 -10.89 15.28
CA LYS A 13 -18.62 -9.77 15.59
C LYS A 13 -19.06 -9.04 14.33
N ILE A 14 -20.34 -8.69 14.28
CA ILE A 14 -20.93 -7.84 13.26
C ILE A 14 -22.02 -6.98 13.91
N ARG A 15 -22.30 -5.81 13.33
CA ARG A 15 -23.47 -5.02 13.70
C ARG A 15 -24.75 -5.77 13.31
N GLN A 16 -25.54 -6.11 14.31
CA GLN A 16 -26.86 -6.74 14.21
C GLN A 16 -27.93 -5.73 14.63
N ASP A 17 -27.89 -4.58 13.97
CA ASP A 17 -28.73 -3.45 14.32
C ASP A 17 -30.16 -3.62 13.81
N ASP A 18 -31.08 -2.87 14.39
CA ASP A 18 -32.43 -2.76 13.83
C ASP A 18 -32.40 -2.08 12.46
N VAL A 19 -33.36 -2.42 11.59
CA VAL A 19 -33.40 -1.98 10.19
C VAL A 19 -33.31 -0.45 10.04
N ALA A 20 -33.95 0.30 10.94
CA ALA A 20 -33.92 1.76 10.94
C ALA A 20 -32.53 2.36 11.23
N ASP A 21 -31.63 1.58 11.85
CA ASP A 21 -30.29 2.01 12.25
C ASP A 21 -29.18 1.49 11.30
N LEU A 22 -29.47 0.50 10.43
CA LEU A 22 -28.48 -0.12 9.54
C LEU A 22 -27.73 0.88 8.65
N GLY A 23 -28.40 1.94 8.20
CA GLY A 23 -27.80 2.97 7.36
C GLY A 23 -26.84 3.92 8.10
N LYS A 24 -26.81 3.88 9.45
CA LYS A 24 -25.93 4.76 10.25
C LYS A 24 -24.48 4.25 10.16
N PRO A 25 -23.52 5.05 9.68
CA PRO A 25 -22.12 4.63 9.62
C PRO A 25 -21.54 4.42 11.02
N THR A 26 -20.66 3.42 11.18
CA THR A 26 -20.00 3.12 12.46
C THR A 26 -19.31 4.36 13.06
N TRP A 27 -18.69 5.20 12.22
CA TRP A 27 -18.06 6.46 12.64
C TRP A 27 -19.05 7.50 13.20
N ALA A 28 -20.31 7.48 12.79
CA ALA A 28 -21.34 8.32 13.39
C ALA A 28 -21.65 7.86 14.83
N LEU A 29 -21.77 6.56 15.02
CA LEU A 29 -22.02 5.93 16.32
C LEU A 29 -20.85 6.18 17.30
N THR A 30 -19.61 6.07 16.81
CA THR A 30 -18.42 6.46 17.59
C THR A 30 -18.53 7.89 18.11
N ARG A 31 -18.89 8.84 17.24
CA ARG A 31 -19.03 10.26 17.62
C ARG A 31 -20.17 10.49 18.61
N GLU A 32 -21.29 9.81 18.44
CA GLU A 32 -22.42 9.87 19.37
C GLU A 32 -22.04 9.33 20.75
N ALA A 33 -21.35 8.18 20.81
CA ALA A 33 -20.87 7.59 22.05
C ALA A 33 -19.89 8.51 22.79
N ILE A 34 -18.92 9.11 22.07
CA ILE A 34 -17.97 10.09 22.65
C ILE A 34 -18.72 11.29 23.23
N LYS A 35 -19.63 11.91 22.47
CA LYS A 35 -20.37 13.09 22.92
C LYS A 35 -21.24 12.82 24.15
N ALA A 36 -21.73 11.60 24.29
CA ALA A 36 -22.53 11.17 25.43
C ALA A 36 -21.69 10.60 26.60
N GLY A 37 -20.36 10.66 26.54
CA GLY A 37 -19.47 10.13 27.59
C GLY A 37 -19.42 8.60 27.68
N ARG A 38 -19.93 7.87 26.68
CA ARG A 38 -19.93 6.40 26.63
C ARG A 38 -18.63 5.88 26.04
N VAL A 39 -17.54 6.02 26.79
CA VAL A 39 -16.16 5.76 26.32
C VAL A 39 -15.96 4.32 25.86
N ASP A 40 -16.39 3.32 26.64
CA ASP A 40 -16.20 1.91 26.28
C ASP A 40 -16.93 1.52 24.99
N GLU A 41 -18.11 2.11 24.76
CA GLU A 41 -18.86 1.92 23.53
C GLU A 41 -18.15 2.58 22.34
N ALA A 42 -17.63 3.79 22.51
CA ALA A 42 -16.85 4.47 21.50
C ALA A 42 -15.61 3.66 21.08
N LEU A 43 -14.87 3.10 22.04
CA LEU A 43 -13.70 2.26 21.78
C LEU A 43 -14.08 1.00 20.98
N LYS A 44 -15.18 0.33 21.33
CA LYS A 44 -15.68 -0.82 20.55
C LYS A 44 -16.00 -0.43 19.10
N PHE A 45 -16.62 0.72 18.86
CA PHE A 45 -16.91 1.19 17.51
C PHE A 45 -15.66 1.66 16.75
N ILE A 46 -14.63 2.17 17.43
CA ILE A 46 -13.34 2.48 16.80
C ILE A 46 -12.70 1.20 16.25
N GLU A 47 -12.58 0.17 17.08
CA GLU A 47 -12.01 -1.12 16.66
C GLU A 47 -12.82 -1.77 15.53
N TYR A 48 -14.15 -1.77 15.67
CA TYR A 48 -15.03 -2.34 14.66
C TYR A 48 -15.00 -1.54 13.34
N GLY A 49 -15.01 -0.21 13.40
CA GLY A 49 -14.91 0.64 12.22
C GLY A 49 -13.57 0.51 11.50
N ALA A 50 -12.48 0.34 12.24
CA ALA A 50 -11.16 0.03 11.67
C ALA A 50 -11.19 -1.33 10.93
N PHE A 51 -11.78 -2.36 11.55
CA PHE A 51 -11.98 -3.66 10.91
C PHE A 51 -12.83 -3.57 9.63
N GLU A 52 -13.96 -2.86 9.64
CA GLU A 52 -14.83 -2.69 8.46
C GLU A 52 -14.07 -2.06 7.29
N ASN A 53 -13.35 -0.97 7.55
CA ASN A 53 -12.55 -0.28 6.54
C ASN A 53 -11.44 -1.19 5.99
N GLN A 54 -10.75 -1.91 6.87
CA GLN A 54 -9.69 -2.83 6.48
C GLN A 54 -10.22 -3.97 5.60
N ALA A 55 -11.33 -4.60 6.00
CA ALA A 55 -11.95 -5.68 5.24
C ALA A 55 -12.38 -5.22 3.84
N MET A 56 -12.94 -4.01 3.72
CA MET A 56 -13.29 -3.42 2.42
C MET A 56 -12.06 -3.16 1.55
N HIS A 57 -11.02 -2.57 2.12
CA HIS A 57 -9.78 -2.34 1.40
C HIS A 57 -9.13 -3.65 0.92
N GLU A 58 -9.09 -4.70 1.75
CA GLU A 58 -8.57 -6.01 1.38
C GLU A 58 -9.37 -6.64 0.22
N GLY A 59 -10.70 -6.51 0.23
CA GLY A 59 -11.56 -6.97 -0.87
C GLY A 59 -11.27 -6.26 -2.20
N VAL A 60 -11.11 -4.93 -2.19
CA VAL A 60 -10.76 -4.16 -3.39
C VAL A 60 -9.35 -4.53 -3.89
N ALA A 61 -8.40 -4.71 -2.98
CA ALA A 61 -7.05 -5.12 -3.34
C ALA A 61 -7.00 -6.52 -3.96
N ALA A 62 -7.78 -7.45 -3.42
CA ALA A 62 -7.94 -8.80 -3.96
C ALA A 62 -8.53 -8.76 -5.38
N MET A 63 -9.63 -8.02 -5.57
CA MET A 63 -10.24 -7.82 -6.89
C MET A 63 -9.24 -7.27 -7.90
N LEU A 64 -8.46 -6.25 -7.51
CA LEU A 64 -7.44 -5.68 -8.39
C LEU A 64 -6.34 -6.71 -8.71
N SER A 65 -5.94 -7.54 -7.75
CA SER A 65 -5.00 -8.64 -7.99
C SER A 65 -5.53 -9.65 -9.01
N ASP A 66 -6.83 -9.91 -9.02
CA ASP A 66 -7.46 -10.84 -9.96
C ASP A 66 -7.52 -10.25 -11.37
N VAL A 67 -7.83 -8.95 -11.49
CA VAL A 67 -7.78 -8.22 -12.77
C VAL A 67 -6.36 -8.25 -13.35
N LEU A 68 -5.34 -7.97 -12.55
CA LEU A 68 -3.94 -8.00 -13.01
C LEU A 68 -3.50 -9.40 -13.42
N THR A 69 -3.99 -10.42 -12.70
CA THR A 69 -3.77 -11.82 -13.08
C THR A 69 -4.35 -12.10 -14.45
N HIS A 70 -5.59 -11.65 -14.71
CA HIS A 70 -6.22 -11.81 -16.02
C HIS A 70 -5.42 -11.08 -17.11
N LEU A 71 -5.02 -9.82 -16.88
CA LEU A 71 -4.17 -9.08 -17.82
C LEU A 71 -2.88 -9.82 -18.16
N ALA A 72 -2.23 -10.42 -17.17
CA ALA A 72 -1.02 -11.20 -17.40
C ALA A 72 -1.23 -12.43 -18.31
N THR A 73 -2.46 -12.96 -18.42
CA THR A 73 -2.78 -14.05 -19.37
C THR A 73 -2.79 -13.58 -20.83
N LEU A 74 -3.05 -12.29 -21.07
CA LEU A 74 -2.93 -11.64 -22.39
C LEU A 74 -1.47 -11.26 -22.71
N GLY A 75 -0.62 -11.26 -21.69
CA GLY A 75 0.81 -10.96 -21.75
C GLY A 75 1.23 -10.15 -20.52
N GLU A 76 2.32 -10.52 -19.85
CA GLU A 76 2.76 -9.83 -18.62
C GLU A 76 3.02 -8.33 -18.82
N GLY A 77 3.32 -7.89 -20.05
CA GLY A 77 3.45 -6.46 -20.38
C GLY A 77 2.15 -5.66 -20.24
N GLU A 78 0.97 -6.28 -20.28
CA GLU A 78 -0.30 -5.59 -20.03
C GLU A 78 -0.42 -5.12 -18.58
N VAL A 79 0.23 -5.80 -17.64
CA VAL A 79 0.32 -5.35 -16.24
C VAL A 79 1.11 -4.04 -16.13
N GLU A 80 2.24 -3.93 -16.83
CA GLU A 80 3.00 -2.68 -16.89
C GLU A 80 2.17 -1.54 -17.49
N LYS A 81 1.49 -1.79 -18.62
CA LYS A 81 0.64 -0.79 -19.28
C LYS A 81 -0.46 -0.27 -18.35
N ALA A 82 -1.15 -1.17 -17.65
CA ALA A 82 -2.20 -0.81 -16.69
C ALA A 82 -1.65 0.07 -15.55
N TRP A 83 -0.47 -0.25 -15.03
CA TRP A 83 0.18 0.55 -13.99
C TRP A 83 0.70 1.89 -14.50
N ARG A 84 1.28 1.96 -15.70
CA ARG A 84 1.67 3.23 -16.30
C ARG A 84 0.48 4.14 -16.53
N LEU A 85 -0.65 3.60 -17.03
CA LEU A 85 -1.91 4.33 -17.14
C LEU A 85 -2.36 4.90 -15.79
N ARG A 86 -2.22 4.14 -14.70
CA ARG A 86 -2.59 4.59 -13.35
C ARG A 86 -1.65 5.65 -12.79
N TYR A 87 -0.35 5.51 -12.99
CA TYR A 87 0.65 6.24 -12.20
C TYR A 87 1.35 7.39 -12.93
N ASN A 88 1.40 7.43 -14.27
CA ASN A 88 2.11 8.50 -14.99
C ASN A 88 1.64 9.90 -14.56
N ASP A 89 0.36 10.22 -14.74
CA ASP A 89 -0.17 11.53 -14.38
C ASP A 89 -0.28 11.73 -12.87
N ARG A 90 -0.60 10.65 -12.13
CA ARG A 90 -0.72 10.72 -10.67
C ARG A 90 0.60 11.08 -10.00
N ILE A 91 1.71 10.48 -10.44
CA ILE A 91 3.05 10.77 -9.91
C ILE A 91 3.53 12.13 -10.38
N LYS A 92 3.24 12.52 -11.63
CA LYS A 92 3.50 13.89 -12.10
C LYS A 92 2.86 14.93 -11.19
N LYS A 93 1.57 14.76 -10.88
CA LYS A 93 0.84 15.64 -9.96
C LYS A 93 1.43 15.60 -8.54
N TRP A 94 1.72 14.41 -8.03
CA TRP A 94 2.34 14.22 -6.72
C TRP A 94 3.64 15.03 -6.57
N LEU A 95 4.54 14.93 -7.57
CA LEU A 95 5.82 15.65 -7.56
C LEU A 95 5.65 17.18 -7.59
N GLN A 96 4.57 17.68 -8.16
CA GLN A 96 4.25 19.11 -8.18
C GLN A 96 3.71 19.60 -6.83
N GLU A 97 2.88 18.78 -6.16
CA GLU A 97 2.21 19.15 -4.90
C GLU A 97 3.09 18.89 -3.67
N THR A 98 4.07 17.99 -3.78
CA THR A 98 4.87 17.52 -2.63
C THR A 98 6.37 17.49 -2.98
N PRO A 99 7.00 18.64 -3.24
CA PRO A 99 8.40 18.65 -3.70
C PRO A 99 9.40 18.28 -2.60
N GLY A 100 9.05 18.49 -1.32
CA GLY A 100 9.97 18.31 -0.20
C GLY A 100 10.09 16.86 0.30
N LEU A 101 11.27 16.54 0.83
CA LEU A 101 11.60 15.20 1.31
C LEU A 101 10.68 14.75 2.46
N MET A 102 10.45 15.64 3.43
CA MET A 102 9.69 15.31 4.63
C MET A 102 8.18 15.22 4.35
N GLU A 103 7.67 16.06 3.47
CA GLU A 103 6.28 16.00 3.01
C GLU A 103 6.01 14.67 2.31
N ASN A 104 6.93 14.23 1.44
CA ASN A 104 6.86 12.90 0.84
C ASN A 104 6.85 11.79 1.90
N LEU A 105 7.77 11.87 2.87
CA LEU A 105 7.86 10.87 3.94
C LEU A 105 6.56 10.81 4.76
N TRP A 106 6.06 11.95 5.24
CA TRP A 106 4.83 12.01 6.03
C TRP A 106 3.63 11.44 5.28
N LEU A 107 3.45 11.81 4.00
CA LEU A 107 2.34 11.29 3.20
C LEU A 107 2.48 9.80 2.89
N PHE A 108 3.70 9.29 2.67
CA PHE A 108 3.90 7.85 2.52
C PHE A 108 3.54 7.10 3.79
N ILE A 109 3.95 7.58 4.97
CA ILE A 109 3.58 6.95 6.24
C ILE A 109 2.08 7.07 6.48
N GLU A 110 1.46 8.21 6.15
CA GLU A 110 0.01 8.40 6.25
C GLU A 110 -0.75 7.36 5.45
N PHE A 111 -0.40 7.14 4.18
CA PHE A 111 -1.01 6.08 3.39
C PHE A 111 -0.80 4.71 4.01
N GLN A 112 0.41 4.39 4.46
CA GLN A 112 0.65 3.08 5.07
C GLN A 112 -0.18 2.87 6.34
N ARG A 113 -0.34 3.89 7.20
CA ARG A 113 -1.24 3.84 8.37
C ARG A 113 -2.70 3.64 7.95
N GLY A 114 -3.16 4.37 6.94
CA GLY A 114 -4.52 4.22 6.39
C GLY A 114 -4.79 2.83 5.80
N LEU A 115 -3.77 2.17 5.28
CA LEU A 115 -3.83 0.79 4.77
C LEU A 115 -3.65 -0.27 5.89
N SER A 116 -3.67 0.15 7.17
CA SER A 116 -3.47 -0.73 8.32
C SER A 116 -2.17 -1.55 8.23
N ALA A 117 -1.11 -0.95 7.67
CA ALA A 117 0.22 -1.57 7.67
C ALA A 117 0.81 -1.55 9.07
N ASN A 118 1.56 -2.59 9.44
CA ASN A 118 2.36 -2.59 10.65
C ASN A 118 3.76 -2.05 10.33
N LEU A 119 4.11 -0.90 10.88
CA LEU A 119 5.17 -0.04 10.37
C LEU A 119 6.20 0.28 11.45
N THR A 120 7.47 0.31 11.05
CA THR A 120 8.55 0.93 11.83
C THR A 120 9.31 1.87 10.91
N VAL A 121 9.68 3.04 11.42
CA VAL A 121 10.52 4.01 10.71
C VAL A 121 11.78 4.22 11.52
N THR A 122 12.93 3.99 10.89
CA THR A 122 14.25 4.24 11.47
C THR A 122 14.94 5.31 10.65
N GLU A 123 15.55 6.28 11.31
CA GLU A 123 16.41 7.25 10.66
C GLU A 123 17.86 6.78 10.67
N GLU A 124 18.51 6.83 9.51
CA GLU A 124 19.93 6.58 9.31
C GLU A 124 20.61 7.88 8.82
N PRO A 125 21.96 7.97 8.84
CA PRO A 125 22.66 9.19 8.42
C PRO A 125 22.29 9.65 7.00
N ASP A 126 22.09 8.73 6.07
CA ASP A 126 21.88 9.00 4.64
C ASP A 126 20.42 8.80 4.17
N ARG A 127 19.56 8.15 4.96
CA ARG A 127 18.21 7.75 4.55
C ARG A 127 17.25 7.56 5.74
N TYR A 128 15.98 7.41 5.43
CA TYR A 128 14.97 6.83 6.31
C TYR A 128 14.62 5.43 5.82
N VAL A 129 14.54 4.48 6.75
CA VAL A 129 14.20 3.08 6.50
C VAL A 129 12.80 2.82 7.04
N ILE A 130 11.87 2.54 6.14
CA ILE A 130 10.50 2.16 6.48
C ILE A 130 10.39 0.65 6.35
N LYS A 131 10.19 -0.05 7.47
CA LYS A 131 9.87 -1.47 7.51
C LYS A 131 8.36 -1.65 7.62
N SER A 132 7.76 -2.43 6.72
CA SER A 132 6.34 -2.77 6.77
C SER A 132 6.14 -4.29 6.86
N ASP A 133 5.59 -4.78 7.97
CA ASP A 133 5.40 -6.22 8.23
C ASP A 133 4.04 -6.58 8.87
N PRO A 134 3.00 -6.84 8.06
CA PRO A 134 2.99 -6.77 6.60
C PRO A 134 2.90 -5.32 6.08
N CYS A 135 3.35 -5.12 4.84
CA CYS A 135 2.87 -4.01 4.01
C CYS A 135 1.34 -4.08 3.89
N GLY A 136 0.67 -2.92 4.04
CA GLY A 136 -0.78 -2.81 4.25
C GLY A 136 -1.66 -3.42 3.15
N THR A 137 -1.11 -3.61 1.94
CA THR A 137 -1.83 -4.28 0.85
C THR A 137 -1.07 -5.47 0.29
N GLY A 138 0.01 -5.23 -0.48
CA GLY A 138 0.76 -6.30 -1.14
C GLY A 138 1.36 -7.33 -0.17
N GLY A 139 1.77 -6.89 1.01
CA GLY A 139 2.28 -7.78 2.06
C GLY A 139 1.21 -8.69 2.67
N ARG A 140 -0.05 -8.24 2.71
CA ARG A 140 -1.20 -9.07 3.10
C ARG A 140 -1.62 -10.01 1.96
N LEU A 141 -1.72 -9.49 0.73
CA LEU A 141 -2.04 -10.30 -0.45
C LEU A 141 -1.04 -11.44 -0.68
N LYS A 142 0.26 -11.20 -0.45
CA LYS A 142 1.31 -12.24 -0.59
C LYS A 142 1.19 -13.37 0.44
N ARG A 143 0.41 -13.20 1.51
CA ARG A 143 0.08 -14.25 2.48
C ARG A 143 -1.11 -15.12 2.02
N THR A 144 -1.69 -14.81 0.86
CA THR A 144 -2.69 -15.62 0.17
C THR A 144 -2.09 -16.16 -1.14
N ASP A 145 -2.69 -17.20 -1.71
CA ASP A 145 -2.25 -17.72 -3.01
C ASP A 145 -2.64 -16.76 -4.13
N ARG A 146 -1.64 -16.14 -4.76
CA ARG A 146 -1.81 -15.10 -5.79
C ARG A 146 -0.72 -15.21 -6.84
N ASN A 147 -1.07 -14.87 -8.08
CA ASN A 147 -0.16 -14.99 -9.21
C ASN A 147 0.98 -13.97 -9.18
N VAL A 148 2.14 -14.41 -9.63
CA VAL A 148 3.39 -13.65 -9.64
C VAL A 148 3.94 -13.54 -11.06
N THR A 149 4.87 -12.61 -11.26
CA THR A 149 5.60 -12.47 -12.52
C THR A 149 6.35 -13.75 -12.86
N ARG A 150 6.27 -14.20 -14.11
CA ARG A 150 6.95 -15.43 -14.58
C ARG A 150 8.36 -15.15 -15.02
N LYS A 151 8.63 -13.94 -15.53
CA LYS A 151 9.97 -13.50 -15.94
C LYS A 151 10.43 -12.28 -15.15
N ALA A 152 11.73 -12.02 -15.24
CA ALA A 152 12.32 -10.79 -14.76
C ALA A 152 12.02 -9.64 -15.72
N TYR A 153 11.48 -8.54 -15.21
CA TYR A 153 11.21 -7.34 -15.98
C TYR A 153 11.76 -6.10 -15.28
N PRO A 154 12.12 -5.04 -16.03
CA PRO A 154 12.47 -3.75 -15.43
C PRO A 154 11.38 -3.20 -14.49
N TRP A 155 10.10 -3.40 -14.83
CA TRP A 155 8.95 -3.00 -14.02
C TRP A 155 8.65 -3.94 -12.83
N SER A 156 9.46 -4.98 -12.65
CA SER A 156 9.43 -5.89 -11.50
C SER A 156 10.80 -5.97 -10.81
N TRP A 157 11.55 -4.85 -10.80
CA TRP A 157 12.90 -4.74 -10.22
C TRP A 157 13.93 -5.71 -10.81
N GLY A 158 13.72 -6.17 -12.04
CA GLY A 158 14.56 -7.20 -12.67
C GLY A 158 14.39 -8.58 -12.04
N LYS A 159 13.29 -8.83 -11.32
CA LYS A 159 13.02 -10.10 -10.63
C LYS A 159 11.74 -10.76 -11.15
N SER A 160 11.77 -12.09 -11.28
CA SER A 160 10.56 -12.91 -11.38
C SER A 160 10.01 -13.23 -9.99
N GLY A 161 8.83 -13.84 -9.89
CA GLY A 161 8.23 -14.22 -8.62
C GLY A 161 7.67 -13.04 -7.80
N ILE A 162 7.52 -11.88 -8.43
CA ILE A 162 6.93 -10.69 -7.79
C ILE A 162 5.42 -10.73 -8.00
N LEU A 163 4.65 -10.60 -6.91
CA LEU A 163 3.19 -10.46 -7.00
C LEU A 163 2.83 -9.34 -8.00
N TYR A 164 1.98 -9.62 -8.99
CA TYR A 164 1.61 -8.61 -10.01
C TYR A 164 1.04 -7.34 -9.38
N TYR A 165 0.32 -7.47 -8.26
CA TYR A 165 -0.11 -6.30 -7.48
C TYR A 165 1.09 -5.47 -7.03
N CYS A 166 2.14 -6.07 -6.47
CA CYS A 166 3.29 -5.34 -5.92
C CYS A 166 4.12 -4.58 -6.96
N THR A 167 4.07 -4.93 -8.24
CA THR A 167 4.88 -4.26 -9.27
C THR A 167 4.49 -2.80 -9.49
N HIS A 168 3.28 -2.41 -9.06
CA HIS A 168 2.88 -1.00 -9.03
C HIS A 168 3.87 -0.13 -8.23
N CYS A 169 4.47 -0.67 -7.16
CA CYS A 169 5.45 0.06 -6.37
C CYS A 169 6.72 0.39 -7.16
N CYS A 170 7.19 -0.55 -8.00
CA CYS A 170 8.35 -0.35 -8.87
C CYS A 170 8.08 0.78 -9.86
N ILE A 171 6.89 0.75 -10.48
CA ILE A 171 6.51 1.74 -11.49
C ILE A 171 6.28 3.11 -10.84
N ALA A 172 5.44 3.17 -9.80
CA ALA A 172 4.99 4.41 -9.18
C ALA A 172 6.10 5.14 -8.42
N TYR A 173 7.00 4.42 -7.75
CA TYR A 173 7.96 5.03 -6.84
C TYR A 173 9.40 5.06 -7.38
N GLU A 174 9.71 4.26 -8.40
CA GLU A 174 11.04 4.22 -9.01
C GLU A 174 11.01 4.64 -10.47
N GLN A 175 10.37 3.87 -11.36
CA GLN A 175 10.47 4.13 -12.80
C GLN A 175 9.90 5.49 -13.21
N VAL A 176 8.65 5.78 -12.86
CA VAL A 176 8.00 7.03 -13.27
C VAL A 176 8.70 8.25 -12.67
N PRO A 177 9.05 8.30 -11.37
CA PRO A 177 9.84 9.41 -10.84
C PRO A 177 11.23 9.55 -11.48
N ILE A 178 11.94 8.45 -11.77
CA ILE A 178 13.22 8.53 -12.49
C ILE A 178 13.03 9.13 -13.89
N GLU A 179 11.97 8.75 -14.60
CA GLU A 179 11.64 9.30 -15.92
C GLU A 179 11.30 10.80 -15.86
N LEU A 180 10.66 11.27 -14.77
CA LEU A 180 10.18 12.65 -14.64
C LEU A 180 11.20 13.61 -14.01
N ARG A 181 12.03 13.13 -13.08
CA ARG A 181 12.95 13.96 -12.28
C ARG A 181 14.32 13.34 -12.03
N GLU A 182 14.65 12.28 -12.77
CA GLU A 182 15.96 11.60 -12.78
C GLU A 182 16.31 10.75 -11.55
N TYR A 183 15.48 10.71 -10.51
CA TYR A 183 15.70 9.89 -9.32
C TYR A 183 14.38 9.41 -8.68
N PRO A 184 14.37 8.24 -8.00
CA PRO A 184 13.15 7.66 -7.46
C PRO A 184 12.55 8.53 -6.33
N LEU A 185 11.26 8.34 -6.05
CA LEU A 185 10.61 8.87 -4.84
C LEU A 185 11.09 8.14 -3.58
N LYS A 186 11.24 6.83 -3.70
CA LYS A 186 11.80 5.93 -2.68
C LYS A 186 12.21 4.63 -3.36
N VAL A 187 13.22 3.97 -2.81
CA VAL A 187 13.65 2.65 -3.27
C VAL A 187 12.84 1.59 -2.53
N MET A 188 12.24 0.67 -3.27
CA MET A 188 11.44 -0.41 -2.71
C MET A 188 12.25 -1.69 -2.69
N LEU A 189 12.31 -2.37 -1.55
CA LEU A 189 12.82 -3.72 -1.42
C LEU A 189 11.61 -4.65 -1.17
N PRO A 190 11.06 -5.26 -2.23
CA PRO A 190 9.93 -6.16 -2.07
C PRO A 190 10.34 -7.38 -1.23
N PRO A 191 9.41 -7.97 -0.46
CA PRO A 191 9.70 -9.15 0.35
C PRO A 191 10.14 -10.31 -0.54
N GLU A 192 11.24 -10.98 -0.19
CA GLU A 192 11.74 -12.13 -0.96
C GLU A 192 10.80 -13.33 -0.86
N LYS A 193 10.36 -13.63 0.36
CA LYS A 193 9.47 -14.76 0.66
C LYS A 193 8.10 -14.28 1.15
N SER A 194 7.11 -15.18 1.13
CA SER A 194 5.83 -14.88 1.79
C SER A 194 6.05 -14.68 3.30
N GLY A 195 5.32 -13.75 3.90
CA GLY A 195 5.45 -13.40 5.31
C GLY A 195 6.63 -12.51 5.68
N ALA A 196 7.57 -12.24 4.77
CA ALA A 196 8.68 -11.33 5.02
C ALA A 196 8.27 -9.84 4.95
N PRO A 197 8.99 -8.93 5.63
CA PRO A 197 8.77 -7.49 5.53
C PRO A 197 9.07 -6.93 4.15
N CYS A 198 8.37 -5.84 3.80
CA CYS A 198 8.75 -4.93 2.72
C CYS A 198 9.56 -3.77 3.30
N PHE A 199 10.64 -3.35 2.64
CA PHE A 199 11.39 -2.16 3.06
C PHE A 199 11.27 -1.05 2.04
N HIS A 200 11.11 0.19 2.49
CA HIS A 200 11.19 1.37 1.65
C HIS A 200 12.33 2.25 2.16
N LEU A 201 13.24 2.61 1.26
CA LEU A 201 14.38 3.46 1.57
C LEU A 201 14.12 4.84 0.97
N VAL A 202 14.06 5.86 1.83
CA VAL A 202 13.89 7.25 1.43
C VAL A 202 15.21 7.97 1.69
N TYR A 203 16.04 8.10 0.67
CA TYR A 203 17.34 8.77 0.80
C TYR A 203 17.17 10.27 1.01
N LYS A 204 18.00 10.84 1.89
CA LYS A 204 17.98 12.28 2.20
C LYS A 204 18.42 13.15 1.03
N LYS A 205 19.23 12.58 0.13
CA LYS A 205 19.73 13.23 -1.08
C LYS A 205 19.76 12.24 -2.25
N PRO A 206 19.44 12.68 -3.50
CA PRO A 206 19.46 11.80 -4.68
C PRO A 206 20.82 11.16 -4.96
N GLU A 207 21.90 11.88 -4.68
CA GLU A 207 23.29 11.46 -4.95
C GLU A 207 23.69 10.23 -4.12
N LEU A 208 23.04 10.06 -2.96
CA LEU A 208 23.29 8.95 -2.04
C LEU A 208 22.65 7.64 -2.49
N ILE A 209 21.74 7.66 -3.48
CA ILE A 209 21.03 6.48 -3.95
C ILE A 209 22.00 5.60 -4.79
N PRO A 210 22.27 4.35 -4.40
CA PRO A 210 23.15 3.46 -5.17
C PRO A 210 22.72 3.26 -6.62
N GLU A 211 23.69 3.14 -7.53
CA GLU A 211 23.45 2.97 -8.97
C GLU A 211 22.65 1.70 -9.30
N GLU A 212 22.81 0.63 -8.50
CA GLU A 212 22.07 -0.63 -8.66
C GLU A 212 20.54 -0.44 -8.66
N TYR A 213 20.01 0.56 -7.94
CA TYR A 213 18.58 0.81 -7.89
C TYR A 213 18.04 1.47 -9.15
N PHE A 214 18.91 2.07 -9.97
CA PHE A 214 18.55 2.57 -11.30
C PHE A 214 18.65 1.46 -12.33
N THR A 215 19.75 0.71 -12.32
CA THR A 215 20.01 -0.32 -13.34
C THR A 215 18.99 -1.46 -13.28
N ARG A 216 18.58 -1.89 -12.08
CA ARG A 216 17.57 -2.96 -11.89
C ARG A 216 16.20 -2.64 -12.49
N VAL A 217 15.88 -1.34 -12.64
CA VAL A 217 14.62 -0.87 -13.24
C VAL A 217 14.79 -0.36 -14.67
N GLY A 218 15.95 -0.66 -15.29
CA GLY A 218 16.26 -0.30 -16.67
C GLY A 218 16.59 1.18 -16.87
N LYS A 219 17.10 1.85 -15.84
CA LYS A 219 17.45 3.29 -15.86
C LYS A 219 18.95 3.49 -15.60
N LYS A 220 19.42 4.71 -15.82
CA LYS A 220 20.80 5.13 -15.54
C LYS A 220 20.78 6.22 -14.47
N LYS A 221 21.74 6.18 -13.54
CA LYS A 221 21.92 7.24 -12.55
C LYS A 221 22.61 8.43 -13.22
N THR A 222 21.95 9.59 -13.25
CA THR A 222 22.52 10.81 -13.84
C THR A 222 23.07 11.78 -12.79
N LYS A 223 22.49 11.81 -11.59
CA LYS A 223 22.95 12.63 -10.47
C LYS A 223 24.08 11.93 -9.73
N LYS A 224 25.19 12.63 -9.49
CA LYS A 224 26.40 12.10 -8.82
C LYS A 224 26.65 12.81 -7.51
#